data_AF-A0A5P2E2P6-F1
#
_entry.id   AF-A0A5P2E2P6-F1
#
_cell.length_a   1.000
_cell.length_b   1.000
_cell.length_c   1.000
_cell.angle_alpha   90.00
_cell.angle_beta   90.00
_cell.angle_gamma   90.00
#
_symmetry.space_group_name_H-M   'P 1'
#
loop_
_entity.id
_entity.type
_entity.pdbx_description
1 polymer ?
#
loop_
_entity_poly.entity_id
_entity_poly.type
_entity_poly.pdbx_seq_one_letter_code
_entity_poly.pdbx_strand_id
1 'polypeptide(L)' 'MKHHEAQAALEAVLAASGDLERADAAVRAEAAEWQRISDLLFDHGGPYAPDTDAYVQGQLTAREHHRD' A
#
# COMPACT_ATOMS: atom_id res chain seq x y z
N MET A 1 1.77 11.73 -4.55
CA MET A 1 0.47 11.18 -4.13
C MET A 1 0.15 11.72 -2.73
N LYS A 2 -1.10 12.06 -2.42
CA LYS A 2 -1.60 12.55 -1.13
C LYS A 2 -2.62 11.56 -0.54
N HIS A 3 -2.95 11.70 0.75
CA HIS A 3 -3.92 10.83 1.45
C HIS A 3 -5.20 10.54 0.65
N HIS A 4 -5.89 11.57 0.16
CA HIS A 4 -7.15 11.38 -0.57
C HIS A 4 -7.00 10.60 -1.88
N GLU A 5 -5.83 10.65 -2.52
CA GLU A 5 -5.55 9.90 -3.76
C GLU A 5 -5.33 8.42 -3.42
N ALA A 6 -4.62 8.11 -2.33
CA ALA A 6 -4.44 6.75 -1.83
C ALA A 6 -5.77 6.15 -1.34
N GLN A 7 -6.56 6.94 -0.63
CA GLN A 7 -7.90 6.55 -0.18
C GLN A 7 -8.84 6.24 -1.36
N ALA A 8 -8.82 7.07 -2.41
CA ALA A 8 -9.61 6.82 -3.61
C ALA A 8 -9.16 5.53 -4.34
N ALA A 9 -7.86 5.22 -4.36
CA ALA A 9 -7.35 3.98 -4.93
C ALA A 9 -7.82 2.75 -4.11
N LEU A 10 -7.76 2.84 -2.78
CA LEU A 10 -8.30 1.80 -1.89
C LEU A 10 -9.79 1.56 -2.17
N GLU A 11 -10.60 2.62 -2.21
CA GLU A 11 -12.03 2.53 -2.46
C GLU A 11 -12.35 1.89 -3.83
N ALA A 12 -11.56 2.21 -4.86
CA ALA A 12 -11.71 1.61 -6.17
C ALA A 12 -11.44 0.09 -6.16
N VAL A 13 -10.41 -0.36 -5.44
CA VAL A 13 -10.10 -1.79 -5.29
C VAL A 13 -11.20 -2.51 -4.51
N LEU A 14 -11.66 -1.92 -3.40
CA LEU A 14 -12.76 -2.48 -2.60
C LEU A 14 -14.05 -2.60 -3.42
N ALA A 15 -14.41 -1.56 -4.15
CA ALA A 15 -15.59 -1.55 -5.02
C ALA A 15 -15.49 -2.59 -6.15
N ALA A 16 -14.31 -2.76 -6.76
CA ALA A 16 -14.09 -3.75 -7.80
C ALA A 16 -14.11 -5.19 -7.26
N SER A 17 -13.65 -5.40 -6.03
CA SER A 17 -13.55 -6.73 -5.42
C SER A 17 -14.92 -7.31 -5.01
N GLY A 18 -15.87 -6.46 -4.60
CA GLY A 18 -17.17 -6.87 -4.04
C GLY A 18 -17.05 -7.54 -2.67
N ASP A 19 -16.42 -8.71 -2.62
CA ASP A 19 -16.09 -9.47 -1.40
C ASP A 19 -14.58 -9.69 -1.35
N LEU A 20 -13.88 -8.81 -0.64
CA LEU A 20 -12.42 -8.81 -0.56
C LEU A 20 -11.87 -10.12 0.01
N GLU A 21 -12.55 -10.75 0.96
CA GLU A 21 -12.11 -12.00 1.59
C GLU A 21 -12.10 -13.18 0.60
N ARG A 22 -12.99 -13.12 -0.40
CA ARG A 22 -13.06 -14.11 -1.49
C ARG A 22 -12.25 -13.73 -2.72
N ALA A 23 -11.67 -12.53 -2.75
CA ALA A 23 -10.89 -12.06 -3.88
C ALA A 23 -9.53 -12.76 -3.97
N ASP A 24 -8.96 -12.74 -5.18
CA ASP A 24 -7.63 -13.29 -5.44
C ASP A 24 -6.59 -12.67 -4.51
N ALA A 25 -5.54 -13.45 -4.19
CA ALA A 25 -4.47 -13.01 -3.31
C ALA A 25 -3.80 -11.70 -3.77
N ALA A 26 -3.72 -11.48 -5.09
CA ALA A 26 -3.20 -10.24 -5.65
C ALA A 26 -4.08 -9.02 -5.31
N VAL A 27 -5.41 -9.15 -5.40
CA VAL A 27 -6.36 -8.08 -5.09
C VAL A 27 -6.34 -7.77 -3.60
N ARG A 28 -6.28 -8.80 -2.74
CA ARG A 28 -6.14 -8.62 -1.29
C ARG A 28 -4.84 -7.93 -0.91
N ALA A 29 -3.73 -8.31 -1.56
CA ALA A 29 -2.44 -7.65 -1.35
C ALA A 29 -2.45 -6.19 -1.81
N GLU A 30 -3.09 -5.89 -2.94
CA GLU A 30 -3.25 -4.53 -3.44
C GLU A 30 -4.08 -3.67 -2.46
N ALA A 31 -5.22 -4.17 -1.98
CA ALA A 31 -6.03 -3.46 -0.99
C ALA A 31 -5.25 -3.20 0.31
N ALA A 32 -4.49 -4.18 0.78
CA ALA A 32 -3.67 -4.03 1.98
C ALA A 32 -2.58 -2.97 1.81
N GLU A 33 -1.95 -2.89 0.62
CA GLU A 33 -0.96 -1.86 0.34
C GLU A 33 -1.59 -0.46 0.26
N TRP A 34 -2.74 -0.31 -0.39
CA TRP A 34 -3.43 0.98 -0.42
C TRP A 34 -3.90 1.43 0.96
N GLN A 35 -4.38 0.51 1.81
CA GLN A 35 -4.71 0.80 3.19
C GLN A 35 -3.48 1.32 3.96
N ARG A 36 -2.35 0.61 3.86
CA ARG A 36 -1.09 0.99 4.52
C ARG A 36 -0.60 2.38 4.10
N ILE A 37 -0.65 2.68 2.79
CA ILE A 37 -0.25 3.98 2.25
C ILE A 37 -1.23 5.08 2.73
N SER A 38 -2.54 4.80 2.75
CA SER A 38 -3.54 5.75 3.27
C SER A 38 -3.26 6.10 4.72
N ASP A 39 -3.07 5.09 5.58
CA ASP A 39 -2.76 5.28 7.01
C ASP A 39 -1.46 6.06 7.22
N LEU A 40 -0.40 5.72 6.47
CA LEU A 40 0.87 6.45 6.51
C LEU A 40 0.67 7.94 6.19
N LEU A 41 -0.11 8.26 5.16
CA LEU A 41 -0.32 9.65 4.72
C LEU A 41 -1.26 10.43 5.63
N PHE A 42 -2.17 9.74 6.32
CA PHE A 42 -3.01 10.34 7.34
C PHE A 42 -2.16 10.90 8.49
N ASP A 43 -1.18 10.14 8.95
CA ASP A 43 -0.32 10.52 10.08
C ASP A 43 0.77 11.55 9.70
N HIS A 44 1.32 11.48 8.47
CA HIS A 44 2.47 12.30 8.07
C HIS A 44 2.11 13.64 7.41
N GLY A 45 0.88 13.81 6.88
CA GLY A 45 0.40 15.04 6.24
C GLY A 45 1.14 15.50 4.97
N GLY A 46 2.26 14.88 4.63
CA GLY A 46 3.08 15.13 3.46
C GLY A 46 2.72 14.24 2.26
N PRO A 47 3.31 14.49 1.08
CA PRO A 47 3.17 13.59 -0.05
C PRO A 47 3.86 12.25 0.19
N TYR A 48 3.33 11.20 -0.42
CA TYR A 48 3.95 9.87 -0.43
C TYR A 48 5.29 9.89 -1.16
N ALA A 49 6.31 9.31 -0.54
CA ALA A 49 7.66 9.13 -1.05
C ALA A 49 8.16 7.71 -0.66
N PRO A 50 8.25 6.76 -1.62
CA PRO A 50 8.67 5.37 -1.34
C PRO A 50 10.09 5.25 -0.78
N ASP A 51 10.94 6.20 -1.13
CA ASP A 51 12.31 6.39 -0.68
C ASP A 51 12.40 6.73 0.81
N THR A 52 11.33 7.27 1.41
CA THR A 52 11.25 7.53 2.86
C THR A 52 10.28 6.62 3.60
N ASP A 53 9.65 5.66 2.91
CA ASP A 53 8.72 4.72 3.49
C ASP A 53 9.46 3.53 4.13
N ALA A 54 9.42 3.45 5.46
CA ALA A 54 10.12 2.42 6.23
C ALA A 54 9.73 0.98 5.83
N TYR A 55 8.47 0.73 5.45
CA TYR A 55 8.03 -0.59 4.99
C TYR A 55 8.68 -0.93 3.64
N VAL A 56 8.66 0.00 2.70
CA VAL A 56 9.29 -0.18 1.38
C VAL A 56 10.79 -0.39 1.51
N GLN A 57 11.46 0.43 2.33
CA GLN A 57 12.90 0.28 2.58
C GLN A 57 13.21 -1.09 3.21
N GLY A 58 12.40 -1.57 4.16
CA GLY A 58 12.55 -2.91 4.72
C GLY A 58 12.43 -4.03 3.68
N GLN A 59 11.48 -3.93 2.75
CA GLN A 59 11.32 -4.91 1.66
C GLN A 59 12.50 -4.89 0.67
N LEU A 60 13.03 -3.72 0.35
CA LEU A 60 14.19 -3.57 -0.52
C LEU A 60 15.45 -4.19 0.13
N THR A 61 15.71 -3.87 1.39
CA THR A 61 16.81 -4.43 2.17
C THR A 61 16.70 -5.95 2.29
N ALA A 62 15.50 -6.48 2.56
CA ALA A 62 15.29 -7.93 2.62
C ALA A 62 15.61 -8.61 1.28
N ARG A 63 15.24 -7.98 0.15
CA ARG A 63 15.54 -8.51 -1.20
C ARG A 63 17.02 -8.42 -1.55
N GLU A 64 17.72 -7.39 -1.06
CA GLU A 64 19.17 -7.26 -1.21
C GLU A 64 19.87 -8.42 -0.49
N HIS A 65 19.54 -8.66 0.78
CA HIS A 65 20.16 -9.74 1.57
C HIS A 65 19.77 -11.16 1.13
N HIS A 66 18.67 -11.34 0.40
CA HIS A 66 18.28 -12.64 -0.15
C HIS A 66 19.01 -13.00 -1.45
N ARG A 67 19.77 -12.07 -2.03
CA ARG A 67 20.55 -12.28 -3.26
C ARG A 67 22.01 -12.68 -3.00
N ASP A 68 22.46 -12.58 -1.75
CA ASP A 68 23.77 -13.05 -1.25
C ASP A 68 23.67 -14.47 -0.67
#